data_AF-A0A949U9S0-F1
#
_entry.id   AF-A0A949U9S0-F1
#
_cell.length_a   1.000
_cell.length_b   1.000
_cell.length_c   1.000
_cell.angle_alpha   90.00
_cell.angle_beta   90.00
_cell.angle_gamma   90.00
#
_symmetry.space_group_name_H-M   'P 1'
#
loop_
_entity.id
_entity.type
_entity.pdbx_description
1 polymer ?
#
loop_
_entity_poly.entity_id
_entity_poly.type
_entity_poly.pdbx_seq_one_letter_code
_entity_poly.pdbx_strand_id
1 'polypeptide(L)'
;ERRDRSILFWKSLPVSDVSIVLAKASVPLIVLPLITIAVTIAMHVIMLLMSAIVLPASGMSVASVWREVSIFQMWGMLAYHLFLAHAIWPLPVYCWLILVSGWVRRATLLWAALPVIAIGGIEKLVFHTSHFVAIVGHRLVGGGAPAEITSGEMFPTGPMTHLTPLRYLSAPPLWLGLALAAVFLVAAVRMRCYRGPI
;
A
#
# COMPACT_ATOMS: atom_id res chain seq x y z
N GLU A 1 18.86 -10.98 21.58
CA GLU A 1 18.26 -12.02 20.68
C GLU A 1 19.28 -13.06 20.17
N ARG A 2 20.11 -12.77 19.16
CA ARG A 2 21.11 -13.75 18.66
C ARG A 2 22.32 -13.92 19.59
N ARG A 3 22.66 -12.89 20.36
CA ARG A 3 23.75 -12.91 21.35
C ARG A 3 23.36 -13.70 22.62
N ASP A 4 22.08 -13.69 22.96
CA ASP A 4 21.57 -14.19 24.25
C ASP A 4 20.87 -15.56 24.14
N ARG A 5 20.90 -16.19 22.95
CA ARG A 5 20.19 -17.46 22.64
C ARG A 5 18.68 -17.47 22.94
N SER A 6 18.08 -16.33 23.28
CA SER A 6 16.63 -16.16 23.49
C SER A 6 15.80 -16.56 22.26
N ILE A 7 16.44 -16.64 21.08
CA ILE A 7 15.83 -17.11 19.85
C ILE A 7 15.27 -18.54 19.95
N LEU A 8 15.86 -19.42 20.78
CA LEU A 8 15.34 -20.78 20.99
C LEU A 8 14.07 -20.78 21.86
N PHE A 9 14.01 -19.91 22.88
CA PHE A 9 12.82 -19.72 23.71
C PHE A 9 11.65 -19.19 22.86
N TRP A 10 11.87 -18.14 22.07
CA TRP A 10 10.84 -17.61 21.16
C TRP A 10 10.41 -18.62 20.09
N LYS A 11 11.30 -19.52 19.67
CA LYS A 11 10.97 -20.60 18.73
C LYS A 11 10.22 -21.76 19.38
N SER A 12 10.32 -21.93 20.70
CA SER A 12 9.51 -22.88 21.48
C SER A 12 8.12 -22.37 21.82
N LEU A 13 7.85 -21.06 21.65
CA LEU A 13 6.49 -20.53 21.76
C LEU A 13 5.66 -21.03 20.58
N PRO A 14 4.37 -21.37 20.78
CA PRO A 14 3.48 -21.91 19.75
C PRO A 14 3.00 -20.83 18.77
N VAL A 15 3.93 -20.07 18.19
CA VAL A 15 3.65 -19.01 17.22
C VAL A 15 4.13 -19.48 15.85
N SER A 16 3.20 -19.69 14.93
CA SER A 16 3.52 -20.16 13.58
C SER A 16 4.32 -19.11 12.78
N ASP A 17 5.25 -19.55 11.94
CA ASP A 17 5.98 -18.66 11.02
C ASP A 17 5.03 -17.86 10.11
N VAL A 18 3.91 -18.47 9.74
CA VAL A 18 2.83 -17.84 8.96
C VAL A 18 2.28 -16.62 9.70
N SER A 19 1.96 -16.76 10.99
CA SER A 19 1.43 -15.64 11.79
C SER A 19 2.40 -14.47 11.88
N ILE A 20 3.72 -14.73 11.91
CA ILE A 20 4.73 -13.66 11.93
C ILE A 20 4.79 -12.93 10.59
N VAL A 21 4.73 -13.66 9.47
CA VAL A 21 4.73 -13.06 8.13
C VAL A 21 3.46 -12.26 7.89
N LEU A 22 2.30 -12.81 8.27
CA LEU A 22 1.00 -12.12 8.16
C LEU A 22 0.94 -10.90 9.08
N ALA A 23 1.50 -10.96 10.29
CA ALA A 23 1.58 -9.81 11.19
C ALA A 23 2.45 -8.68 10.63
N LYS A 24 3.50 -9.00 9.85
CA LYS A 24 4.27 -7.97 9.14
C LYS A 24 3.52 -7.38 7.97
N ALA A 25 2.79 -8.22 7.23
CA ALA A 25 1.97 -7.76 6.11
C ALA A 25 0.78 -6.91 6.57
N SER A 26 0.20 -7.19 7.75
CA SER A 26 -0.96 -6.44 8.25
C SER A 26 -0.64 -4.98 8.58
N VAL A 27 0.62 -4.64 8.88
CA VAL A 27 1.01 -3.26 9.19
C VAL A 27 0.71 -2.31 8.01
N PRO A 28 1.29 -2.49 6.81
CA PRO A 28 0.97 -1.63 5.68
C PRO A 28 -0.42 -1.88 5.09
N LEU A 29 -0.99 -3.07 5.25
CA LEU A 29 -2.26 -3.44 4.62
C LEU A 29 -3.51 -3.04 5.41
N ILE A 30 -3.40 -2.96 6.72
CA ILE A 30 -4.55 -2.77 7.63
C ILE A 30 -4.26 -1.63 8.60
N VAL A 31 -3.15 -1.72 9.34
CA VAL A 31 -2.86 -0.77 10.43
C VAL A 31 -2.65 0.64 9.89
N LEU A 32 -1.81 0.82 8.87
CA LEU A 32 -1.56 2.13 8.26
C LEU A 32 -2.85 2.74 7.67
N PRO A 33 -3.61 2.05 6.80
CA PRO A 33 -4.89 2.57 6.30
C PRO A 33 -5.86 2.97 7.41
N LEU A 34 -6.01 2.15 8.46
CA LEU A 34 -6.93 2.44 9.57
C LEU A 34 -6.51 3.68 10.36
N ILE A 35 -5.21 3.83 10.64
CA ILE A 35 -4.69 5.03 11.31
C ILE A 35 -4.92 6.26 10.44
N THR A 36 -4.64 6.17 9.13
CA THR A 36 -4.88 7.28 8.20
C THR A 36 -6.36 7.66 8.17
N ILE A 37 -7.27 6.69 8.05
CA ILE A 37 -8.72 6.93 8.10
C ILE A 37 -9.10 7.63 9.41
N ALA A 38 -8.64 7.11 10.55
CA ALA A 38 -8.98 7.66 11.87
C ALA A 38 -8.50 9.11 12.01
N VAL A 39 -7.25 9.40 11.62
CA VAL A 39 -6.69 10.76 11.66
C VAL A 39 -7.42 11.71 10.71
N THR A 40 -7.69 11.27 9.48
CA THR A 40 -8.42 12.09 8.50
C THR A 40 -9.84 12.38 8.94
N ILE A 41 -10.57 11.38 9.47
CA ILE A 41 -11.91 11.58 10.02
C ILE A 41 -11.87 12.54 11.21
N ALA A 42 -10.92 12.35 12.14
CA ALA A 42 -10.78 13.23 13.29
C ALA A 42 -10.52 14.69 12.86
N MET A 43 -9.60 14.90 11.92
CA MET A 43 -9.32 16.24 11.39
C MET A 43 -10.55 16.85 10.68
N HIS A 44 -11.26 16.03 9.90
CA HIS A 44 -12.48 16.48 9.22
C HIS A 44 -13.58 16.88 10.22
N VAL A 45 -13.76 16.12 11.30
CA VAL A 45 -14.70 16.47 12.39
C VAL A 45 -14.28 17.77 13.07
N ILE A 46 -12.99 17.97 13.37
CA ILE A 46 -12.48 19.23 13.93
C ILE A 46 -12.80 20.41 13.00
N MET A 47 -12.58 20.26 11.69
CA MET A 47 -12.92 21.29 10.70
C MET A 47 -14.43 21.59 10.69
N LEU A 48 -15.28 20.57 10.76
CA LEU A 48 -16.73 20.74 10.84
C LEU A 48 -17.13 21.49 12.12
N LEU A 49 -16.58 21.12 13.29
CA LEU A 49 -16.84 21.82 14.55
C LEU A 49 -16.41 23.28 14.50
N MET A 50 -15.22 23.57 13.95
CA MET A 50 -14.75 24.95 13.76
C MET A 50 -15.68 25.72 12.81
N SER A 51 -16.13 25.09 11.72
CA SER A 51 -17.09 25.72 10.78
C SER A 51 -18.43 26.04 11.45
N ALA A 52 -18.90 25.19 12.36
CA ALA A 52 -20.15 25.43 13.10
C ALA A 52 -20.08 26.65 14.02
N ILE A 53 -18.88 27.04 14.47
CA ILE A 53 -18.65 28.21 15.32
C ILE A 53 -18.41 29.47 14.47
N VAL A 54 -17.56 29.36 13.44
CA VAL A 54 -17.11 30.51 12.63
C VAL A 54 -18.19 31.00 11.65
N LEU A 55 -18.99 30.10 11.07
CA LEU A 55 -20.02 30.49 10.09
C LEU A 55 -21.10 31.39 10.71
N PRO A 56 -21.72 31.06 11.87
CA PRO A 56 -22.67 31.97 12.51
C PRO A 56 -22.04 33.30 12.93
N ALA A 57 -20.79 33.28 13.42
CA ALA A 57 -20.07 34.49 13.83
C ALA A 57 -19.79 35.45 12.65
N SER A 58 -19.75 34.93 11.42
CA SER A 58 -19.60 35.71 10.18
C SER A 58 -20.93 36.04 9.50
N GLY A 59 -22.07 35.73 10.12
CA GLY A 59 -23.40 35.98 9.58
C GLY A 59 -23.86 34.97 8.52
N MET A 60 -23.12 33.87 8.32
CA MET A 60 -23.47 32.81 7.37
C MET A 60 -24.19 31.64 8.06
N SER A 61 -25.06 30.95 7.32
CA SER A 61 -25.74 29.75 7.83
C SER A 61 -24.82 28.53 7.79
N VAL A 62 -24.72 27.77 8.88
CA VAL A 62 -23.99 26.47 8.89
C VAL A 62 -24.59 25.49 7.89
N ALA A 63 -25.92 25.52 7.75
CA ALA A 63 -26.68 24.60 6.92
C ALA A 63 -26.44 24.76 5.41
N SER A 64 -25.91 25.89 4.93
CA SER A 64 -25.55 26.04 3.51
C SER A 64 -24.32 25.22 3.17
N VAL A 65 -23.30 25.26 4.02
CA VAL A 65 -22.06 24.48 3.82
C VAL A 65 -22.29 22.99 4.08
N TRP A 66 -22.94 22.65 5.20
CA TRP A 66 -23.07 21.25 5.61
C TRP A 66 -23.98 20.41 4.70
N ARG A 67 -24.88 21.04 3.94
CA ARG A 67 -25.71 20.34 2.92
C ARG A 67 -24.91 19.89 1.71
N GLU A 68 -23.84 20.60 1.37
CA GLU A 68 -22.97 20.26 0.24
C GLU A 68 -21.91 19.21 0.63
N VAL A 69 -21.66 19.03 1.94
CA VAL A 69 -20.70 18.05 2.44
C VAL A 69 -21.38 16.68 2.58
N SER A 70 -21.18 15.81 1.59
CA SER A 70 -21.58 14.40 1.64
C SER A 70 -20.64 13.57 2.54
N ILE A 71 -20.71 13.77 3.86
CA ILE A 71 -19.75 13.24 4.85
C ILE A 71 -19.53 11.73 4.69
N PHE A 72 -20.62 10.95 4.70
CA PHE A 72 -20.54 9.48 4.61
C PHE A 72 -19.96 8.99 3.29
N GLN A 73 -20.31 9.67 2.19
CA GLN A 73 -19.75 9.35 0.88
C GLN A 73 -18.24 9.66 0.85
N MET A 74 -17.81 10.78 1.43
CA MET A 74 -16.40 11.16 1.48
C MET A 74 -15.58 10.17 2.32
N TRP A 75 -16.08 9.75 3.48
CA TRP A 75 -15.41 8.76 4.32
C TRP A 75 -15.39 7.37 3.68
N GLY A 76 -16.48 6.97 3.01
CA GLY A 76 -16.54 5.74 2.23
C GLY A 76 -15.52 5.73 1.08
N MET A 77 -15.40 6.84 0.35
CA MET A 77 -14.42 7.01 -0.73
C MET A 77 -12.98 7.00 -0.20
N LEU A 78 -12.73 7.66 0.93
CA LEU A 78 -11.42 7.63 1.59
C LEU A 78 -11.01 6.20 1.95
N ALA A 79 -11.90 5.45 2.61
CA ALA A 79 -11.65 4.07 2.98
C ALA A 79 -11.38 3.21 1.74
N TYR A 80 -12.26 3.32 0.73
CA TYR A 80 -12.10 2.62 -0.54
C TYR A 80 -10.75 2.90 -1.21
N HIS A 81 -10.37 4.17 -1.32
CA HIS A 81 -9.11 4.58 -1.93
C HIS A 81 -7.90 4.04 -1.16
N LEU A 82 -7.90 4.15 0.18
CA LEU A 82 -6.79 3.66 1.00
C LEU A 82 -6.62 2.14 0.91
N PHE A 83 -7.70 1.37 0.99
CA PHE A 83 -7.58 -0.08 0.87
C PHE A 83 -7.21 -0.52 -0.54
N LEU A 84 -7.89 0.01 -1.57
CA LEU A 84 -7.71 -0.51 -2.91
C LEU A 84 -6.42 0.01 -3.56
N ALA A 85 -6.19 1.32 -3.50
CA ALA A 85 -5.05 1.95 -4.14
C ALA A 85 -3.75 1.84 -3.32
N HIS A 86 -3.82 1.81 -1.99
CA HIS A 86 -2.62 1.79 -1.14
C HIS A 86 -2.36 0.45 -0.44
N ALA A 87 -3.36 -0.39 -0.16
CA ALA A 87 -3.09 -1.71 0.39
C ALA A 87 -2.97 -2.78 -0.70
N ILE A 88 -3.99 -2.91 -1.56
CA ILE A 88 -4.10 -4.03 -2.51
C ILE A 88 -3.19 -3.82 -3.74
N TRP A 89 -3.14 -2.62 -4.29
CA TRP A 89 -2.37 -2.36 -5.51
C TRP A 89 -0.85 -2.58 -5.39
N PRO A 90 -0.16 -2.01 -4.38
CA PRO A 90 1.28 -2.25 -4.18
C PRO A 90 1.59 -3.56 -3.47
N LEU A 91 0.59 -4.41 -3.19
CA LEU A 91 0.75 -5.67 -2.46
C LEU A 91 1.94 -6.54 -2.95
N PRO A 92 2.20 -6.70 -4.27
CA PRO A 92 3.33 -7.49 -4.74
C PRO A 92 4.67 -6.93 -4.27
N VAL A 93 4.78 -5.60 -4.17
CA VAL A 93 5.98 -4.92 -3.69
C VAL A 93 6.14 -5.13 -2.19
N TYR A 94 5.07 -5.01 -1.41
CA TYR A 94 5.14 -5.30 0.02
C TYR A 94 5.57 -6.75 0.29
N CYS A 95 5.00 -7.71 -0.44
CA CYS A 95 5.39 -9.12 -0.32
C CYS A 95 6.84 -9.36 -0.77
N TRP A 96 7.31 -8.69 -1.81
CA TRP A 96 8.73 -8.69 -2.21
C TRP A 96 9.64 -8.18 -1.09
N LEU A 97 9.31 -7.06 -0.46
CA LEU A 97 10.11 -6.48 0.62
C LEU A 97 10.14 -7.40 1.86
N ILE A 98 9.01 -8.04 2.18
CA ILE A 98 8.93 -9.04 3.26
C ILE A 98 9.81 -10.25 2.94
N LEU A 99 9.79 -10.72 1.69
CA LEU A 99 10.63 -11.82 1.22
C LEU A 99 12.11 -11.49 1.37
N VAL A 100 12.56 -10.35 0.84
CA VAL A 100 13.96 -9.91 0.90
C VAL A 100 14.41 -9.67 2.34
N SER A 101 13.55 -9.08 3.18
CA SER A 101 13.80 -8.89 4.61
C SER A 101 14.04 -10.21 5.35
N GLY A 102 13.32 -11.27 4.97
CA GLY A 102 13.53 -12.61 5.53
C GLY A 102 14.78 -13.31 4.98
N TRP A 103 15.17 -13.01 3.74
CA TRP A 103 16.27 -13.68 3.05
C TRP A 103 17.65 -13.13 3.40
N VAL A 104 17.79 -11.81 3.49
CA VAL A 104 19.08 -11.10 3.54
C VAL A 104 19.44 -10.66 4.97
N ARG A 105 20.69 -10.89 5.38
CA ARG A 105 21.18 -10.56 6.74
C ARG A 105 21.83 -9.18 6.85
N ARG A 106 22.33 -8.60 5.75
CA ARG A 106 23.01 -7.30 5.69
C ARG A 106 22.65 -6.57 4.40
N ALA A 107 22.54 -5.24 4.47
CA ALA A 107 22.20 -4.39 3.32
C ALA A 107 20.86 -4.78 2.63
N THR A 108 19.83 -5.08 3.42
CA THR A 108 18.50 -5.52 2.94
C THR A 108 17.92 -4.59 1.88
N LEU A 109 18.07 -3.27 2.05
CA LEU A 109 17.55 -2.28 1.10
C LEU A 109 18.29 -2.34 -0.24
N LEU A 110 19.61 -2.53 -0.23
CA LEU A 110 20.41 -2.72 -1.43
C LEU A 110 19.95 -3.97 -2.18
N TRP A 111 19.77 -5.10 -1.48
CA TRP A 111 19.29 -6.33 -2.10
C TRP A 111 17.82 -6.29 -2.56
N ALA A 112 17.01 -5.38 -2.00
CA ALA A 112 15.65 -5.16 -2.49
C ALA A 112 15.64 -4.35 -3.80
N ALA A 113 16.53 -3.36 -3.91
CA ALA A 113 16.64 -2.50 -5.09
C ALA A 113 17.46 -3.14 -6.23
N LEU A 114 18.48 -3.92 -5.89
CA LEU A 114 19.45 -4.46 -6.86
C LEU A 114 18.78 -5.31 -7.95
N PRO A 115 17.87 -6.26 -7.66
CA PRO A 115 17.18 -7.03 -8.70
C PRO A 115 16.34 -6.14 -9.61
N VAL A 116 15.70 -5.10 -9.05
CA VAL A 116 14.87 -4.17 -9.82
C VAL A 116 15.72 -3.36 -10.78
N ILE A 117 16.84 -2.82 -10.29
CA ILE A 117 17.77 -2.03 -11.09
C ILE A 117 18.50 -2.90 -12.12
N ALA A 118 18.91 -4.11 -11.75
CA ALA A 118 19.61 -5.03 -12.64
C ALA A 118 18.73 -5.46 -13.82
N ILE A 119 17.49 -5.88 -13.57
CA ILE A 119 16.56 -6.28 -14.63
C ILE A 119 16.24 -5.08 -15.52
N GLY A 120 15.92 -3.92 -14.93
CA GLY A 120 15.64 -2.70 -15.70
C GLY A 120 16.84 -2.19 -16.50
N GLY A 121 18.04 -2.30 -15.96
CA GLY A 121 19.28 -1.90 -16.64
C GLY A 121 19.63 -2.83 -17.80
N ILE A 122 19.49 -4.14 -17.61
CA ILE A 122 19.68 -5.13 -18.69
C ILE A 122 18.64 -4.90 -19.79
N GLU A 123 17.37 -4.70 -19.43
CA GLU A 123 16.32 -4.42 -20.40
C GLU A 123 16.66 -3.17 -21.25
N LYS A 124 17.07 -2.09 -20.59
CA LYS A 124 17.44 -0.84 -21.25
C LYS A 124 18.69 -0.98 -22.13
N LEU A 125 19.65 -1.82 -21.75
CA LEU A 125 20.87 -2.04 -22.51
C LEU A 125 20.65 -2.92 -23.75
N VAL A 126 19.83 -3.97 -23.62
CA VAL A 126 19.63 -4.98 -24.67
C VAL A 126 18.50 -4.58 -25.62
N PHE A 127 17.38 -4.09 -25.08
CA PHE A 127 16.16 -3.84 -25.84
C PHE A 127 15.87 -2.35 -26.04
N HIS A 128 16.63 -1.47 -25.39
CA HIS A 128 16.36 -0.01 -25.34
C HIS A 128 14.95 0.33 -24.81
N THR A 129 14.33 -0.57 -24.04
CA THR A 129 13.02 -0.38 -23.40
C THR A 129 13.14 -0.25 -21.88
N SER A 130 12.08 0.24 -21.24
CA SER A 130 12.00 0.42 -19.78
C SER A 130 10.70 -0.13 -19.18
N HIS A 131 10.12 -1.16 -19.81
CA HIS A 131 8.82 -1.71 -19.42
C HIS A 131 8.85 -2.27 -18.01
N PHE A 132 9.91 -2.97 -17.61
CA PHE A 132 9.99 -3.56 -16.28
C PHE A 132 9.98 -2.50 -15.18
N VAL A 133 10.79 -1.46 -15.34
CA VAL A 133 10.83 -0.33 -14.38
C VAL A 133 9.49 0.41 -14.38
N ALA A 134 8.87 0.61 -15.54
CA ALA A 134 7.55 1.22 -15.63
C ALA A 134 6.48 0.38 -14.92
N ILE A 135 6.49 -0.94 -15.05
CA ILE A 135 5.57 -1.85 -14.35
C ILE A 135 5.78 -1.75 -12.84
N VAL A 136 7.03 -1.81 -12.36
CA VAL A 136 7.33 -1.71 -10.93
C VAL A 136 6.95 -0.33 -10.38
N GLY A 137 7.25 0.74 -11.11
CA GLY A 137 6.88 2.11 -10.74
C GLY A 137 5.37 2.30 -10.65
N HIS A 138 4.62 1.79 -11.63
CA HIS A 138 3.15 1.83 -11.64
C HIS A 138 2.53 1.10 -10.44
N ARG A 139 3.20 0.07 -9.90
CA ARG A 139 2.75 -0.62 -8.67
C ARG A 139 3.06 0.16 -7.40
N LEU A 140 4.15 0.91 -7.38
CA LEU A 140 4.58 1.68 -6.21
C LEU A 140 3.85 3.02 -6.06
N VAL A 141 3.66 3.74 -7.17
CA VAL A 141 3.13 5.12 -7.17
C VAL A 141 1.59 5.14 -7.19
N GLY A 142 0.96 4.02 -7.52
CA GLY A 142 -0.49 3.92 -7.71
C GLY A 142 -0.84 3.93 -9.19
N GLY A 143 -1.91 3.21 -9.55
CA GLY A 143 -2.28 2.89 -10.93
C GLY A 143 -2.83 4.05 -11.77
N GLY A 144 -2.14 5.18 -11.80
CA GLY A 144 -2.28 6.15 -12.89
C GLY A 144 -1.40 5.67 -14.04
N ALA A 145 -2.01 5.34 -15.18
CA ALA A 145 -1.26 4.98 -16.37
C ALA A 145 -0.25 6.10 -16.70
N PRO A 146 0.93 5.80 -17.29
CA PRO A 146 1.81 6.85 -17.80
C PRO A 146 1.13 7.78 -18.84
N ALA A 147 -0.02 7.35 -19.40
CA ALA A 147 -0.89 8.18 -20.23
C ALA A 147 -1.54 9.36 -19.46
N GLU A 148 -1.82 9.22 -18.16
CA GLU A 148 -2.33 10.32 -17.32
C GLU A 148 -1.23 11.33 -16.93
N ILE A 149 0.04 10.93 -17.02
CA ILE A 149 1.19 11.82 -16.80
C ILE A 149 1.49 12.68 -18.04
N THR A 150 1.02 12.24 -19.23
CA THR A 150 1.23 12.94 -20.52
C THR A 150 0.05 13.80 -20.94
N SER A 151 -1.17 13.50 -20.49
CA SER A 151 -2.24 14.50 -20.50
C SER A 151 -1.97 15.48 -19.37
N GLY A 152 -1.73 16.76 -19.67
CA GLY A 152 -1.59 17.84 -18.68
C GLY A 152 -2.83 18.09 -17.80
N GLU A 153 -3.71 17.10 -17.65
CA GLU A 153 -4.76 17.05 -16.66
C GLU A 153 -4.12 16.75 -15.31
N MET A 154 -3.71 17.84 -14.66
CA MET A 154 -3.58 17.96 -13.22
C MET A 154 -4.56 17.01 -12.53
N PHE A 155 -4.04 16.07 -11.72
CA PHE A 155 -4.76 15.14 -10.83
C PHE A 155 -6.28 15.33 -10.91
N PRO A 156 -7.05 14.46 -11.57
CA PRO A 156 -8.48 14.69 -11.76
C PRO A 156 -9.14 14.84 -10.38
N THR A 157 -9.40 16.09 -10.00
CA THR A 157 -9.95 16.51 -8.70
C THR A 157 -11.45 16.27 -8.61
N GLY A 158 -12.01 15.50 -9.56
CA GLY A 158 -13.38 15.04 -9.52
C GLY A 158 -13.53 13.95 -8.45
N PRO A 159 -14.33 14.16 -7.38
CA PRO A 159 -14.56 13.12 -6.37
C PRO A 159 -15.21 11.84 -6.93
N MET A 160 -15.64 11.85 -8.21
CA MET A 160 -16.45 10.80 -8.85
C MET A 160 -15.74 10.07 -10.00
N THR A 161 -14.55 10.50 -10.43
CA THR A 161 -13.85 9.88 -11.58
C THR A 161 -13.15 8.56 -11.23
N HIS A 162 -13.03 8.21 -9.94
CA HIS A 162 -12.30 7.03 -9.45
C HIS A 162 -13.20 5.86 -9.02
N LEU A 163 -14.52 6.01 -9.05
CA LEU A 163 -15.48 4.99 -8.57
C LEU A 163 -15.93 4.05 -9.69
N THR A 164 -15.00 3.27 -10.22
CA THR A 164 -15.34 2.04 -10.95
C THR A 164 -14.76 0.84 -10.22
N PRO A 165 -15.27 0.48 -9.02
CA PRO A 165 -14.81 -0.68 -8.26
C PRO A 165 -14.86 -1.96 -9.09
N LEU A 166 -15.90 -2.09 -9.91
CA LEU A 166 -16.06 -3.22 -10.80
C LEU A 166 -14.95 -3.27 -11.87
N ARG A 167 -14.56 -2.12 -12.44
CA ARG A 167 -13.48 -2.04 -13.44
C ARG A 167 -12.12 -2.35 -12.84
N TYR A 168 -11.90 -1.93 -11.60
CA TYR A 168 -10.65 -2.17 -10.89
C TYR A 168 -10.51 -3.65 -10.52
N LEU A 169 -11.57 -4.25 -9.97
CA LEU A 169 -11.61 -5.68 -9.65
C LEU A 169 -11.62 -6.56 -10.91
N SER A 170 -12.14 -6.08 -12.04
CA SER A 170 -12.08 -6.79 -13.32
C SER A 170 -10.76 -6.61 -14.06
N ALA A 171 -9.83 -5.78 -13.56
CA ALA A 171 -8.59 -5.50 -14.27
C ALA A 171 -7.63 -6.70 -14.23
N PRO A 172 -7.23 -7.28 -15.39
CA PRO A 172 -6.23 -8.35 -15.44
C PRO A 172 -4.91 -8.06 -14.70
N PRO A 173 -4.33 -6.83 -14.74
CA PRO A 173 -3.11 -6.55 -14.01
C PRO A 173 -3.29 -6.68 -12.49
N LEU A 174 -4.47 -6.42 -11.93
CA LEU A 174 -4.68 -6.59 -10.49
C LEU A 174 -4.42 -8.05 -10.08
N TRP A 175 -5.07 -8.99 -10.76
CA TRP A 175 -4.97 -10.42 -10.47
C TRP A 175 -3.57 -10.99 -10.67
N LEU A 176 -2.86 -10.56 -11.72
CA LEU A 176 -1.46 -10.92 -11.91
C LEU A 176 -0.58 -10.43 -10.76
N GLY A 177 -0.84 -9.22 -10.26
CA GLY A 177 -0.18 -8.69 -9.07
C GLY A 177 -0.46 -9.56 -7.85
N LEU A 178 -1.73 -9.86 -7.58
CA LEU A 178 -2.13 -10.70 -6.44
C LEU A 178 -1.50 -12.10 -6.49
N ALA A 179 -1.45 -12.73 -7.67
CA ALA A 179 -0.79 -14.01 -7.86
C ALA A 179 0.71 -13.93 -7.53
N LEU A 180 1.39 -12.90 -8.02
CA LEU A 180 2.81 -12.66 -7.72
C LEU A 180 3.04 -12.39 -6.22
N ALA A 181 2.17 -11.61 -5.59
CA ALA A 181 2.21 -11.35 -4.15
C ALA A 181 2.07 -12.64 -3.33
N ALA A 182 1.14 -13.52 -3.73
CA ALA A 182 0.96 -14.82 -3.09
C ALA A 182 2.23 -15.69 -3.20
N VAL A 183 2.87 -15.72 -4.37
CA VAL A 183 4.14 -16.44 -4.57
C VAL A 183 5.23 -15.92 -3.63
N PHE A 184 5.40 -14.59 -3.52
CA PHE A 184 6.38 -14.00 -2.61
C PHE A 184 6.07 -14.27 -1.14
N LEU A 185 4.80 -14.25 -0.75
CA LEU A 185 4.39 -14.52 0.62
C LEU A 185 4.63 -15.99 1.00
N VAL A 186 4.27 -16.93 0.12
CA VAL A 186 4.57 -18.36 0.30
C VAL A 186 6.08 -18.60 0.37
N ALA A 187 6.86 -17.96 -0.50
CA ALA A 187 8.32 -18.07 -0.47
C ALA A 187 8.90 -17.48 0.84
N ALA A 188 8.34 -16.39 1.36
CA ALA A 188 8.77 -15.78 2.62
C ALA A 188 8.48 -16.71 3.82
N VAL A 189 7.30 -17.32 3.87
CA VAL A 189 6.96 -18.34 4.87
C VAL A 189 7.91 -19.53 4.76
N ARG A 190 8.08 -20.07 3.55
CA ARG A 190 8.93 -21.23 3.29
C ARG A 190 10.36 -20.98 3.78
N MET A 191 10.97 -19.84 3.43
CA MET A 191 12.32 -19.52 3.89
C MET A 191 12.48 -19.44 5.40
N ARG A 192 11.42 -19.06 6.14
CA ARG A 192 11.45 -19.06 7.61
C ARG A 192 11.40 -20.46 8.19
N CYS A 193 10.54 -21.32 7.64
CA CYS A 193 10.42 -22.71 8.12
C CYS A 193 11.70 -23.52 7.88
N TYR A 194 12.37 -23.34 6.73
CA TYR A 194 13.58 -24.12 6.38
C TYR A 194 14.89 -23.58 6.98
N ARG A 195 14.91 -22.34 7.49
CA ARG A 195 16.08 -21.80 8.23
C ARG A 195 16.04 -22.28 9.68
N GLY A 196 16.40 -23.55 9.87
CA GLY A 196 16.68 -24.17 11.17
C GLY A 196 17.83 -23.45 11.92
N PRO A 197 17.94 -23.65 13.24
CA PRO A 197 18.96 -22.99 14.04
C PRO A 197 20.35 -23.44 13.57
N ILE A 198 21.17 -22.47 13.18
CA ILE A 198 22.64 -22.57 13.15
C ILE A 198 23.17 -22.21 14.53
#